data_AF-A0A9C8AEA1-F1
#
_entry.id   AF-A0A9C8AEA1-F1
#
_cell.length_a   1.000
_cell.length_b   1.000
_cell.length_c   1.000
_cell.angle_alpha   90.00
_cell.angle_beta   90.00
_cell.angle_gamma   90.00
#
_symmetry.space_group_name_H-M   'P 1'
#
loop_
_entity.id
_entity.type
_entity.pdbx_description
1 polymer ?
#
loop_
_entity_poly.entity_id
_entity_poly.type
_entity_poly.pdbx_seq_one_letter_code
_entity_poly.pdbx_strand_id
1 'polypeptide(L)'
;MMKTYLGTMLCLCFLSSGVFANAQVYENPFISSTEASAFAISAATGFIVPATSNSLVQSMQTTQHYSQVSNRGVNFNIHNRHHEYLKLRETGNIKGKAVSIEKIGDAGARQYAHRMNFEPLFQGKPGQGKGFDQVYRSGKQIVVVEAKGGNSPLRLYYGYTQGTGRYSSEVAKRTLNSPTATQAEKQAAKEVIKAYKEGRLVVQVARTKHVFGDPKGTTIETIHGKLPSNRHQSGIGRCWNCWAFCFV
;
A
#
# COMPACT_ATOMS: atom_id res chain seq x y z
N MET A 1 -54.51 18.18 21.36
CA MET A 1 -53.94 19.39 20.74
C MET A 1 -52.82 18.98 19.79
N MET A 2 -53.10 18.92 18.49
CA MET A 2 -52.12 18.56 17.45
C MET A 2 -51.64 19.84 16.76
N LYS A 3 -50.32 20.00 16.60
CA LYS A 3 -49.69 21.08 15.82
C LYS A 3 -49.16 20.49 14.52
N THR A 4 -49.70 20.94 13.40
CA THR A 4 -49.24 20.67 12.03
C THR A 4 -48.24 21.77 11.64
N TYR A 5 -47.05 21.37 11.17
CA TYR A 5 -46.07 22.30 10.60
C TYR A 5 -45.96 22.06 9.10
N LEU A 6 -46.32 23.09 8.34
CA LEU A 6 -46.21 23.19 6.88
C LEU A 6 -44.84 23.81 6.57
N GLY A 7 -43.91 23.01 6.07
CA GLY A 7 -42.56 23.44 5.70
C GLY A 7 -42.37 23.42 4.19
N THR A 8 -42.26 24.61 3.60
CA THR A 8 -42.02 24.89 2.18
C THR A 8 -40.65 24.36 1.72
N MET A 9 -40.63 23.50 0.71
CA MET A 9 -39.41 23.11 -0.01
C MET A 9 -39.03 24.21 -1.02
N LEU A 10 -37.85 24.79 -0.86
CA LEU A 10 -37.23 25.66 -1.85
C LEU A 10 -36.33 24.81 -2.78
N CYS A 11 -36.68 24.79 -4.06
CA CYS A 11 -35.94 24.15 -5.14
C CYS A 11 -34.84 25.09 -5.64
N LEU A 12 -33.58 24.62 -5.70
CA LEU A 12 -32.48 25.33 -6.34
C LEU A 12 -31.88 24.42 -7.43
N CYS A 13 -32.28 24.69 -8.68
CA CYS A 13 -31.64 24.18 -9.87
C CYS A 13 -30.36 24.99 -10.13
N PHE A 14 -29.20 24.33 -10.17
CA PHE A 14 -28.01 24.87 -10.81
C PHE A 14 -27.68 24.02 -12.02
N LEU A 15 -28.01 24.57 -13.20
CA LEU A 15 -27.44 24.21 -14.49
C LEU A 15 -26.19 25.07 -14.69
N SER A 16 -25.06 24.47 -14.99
CA SER A 16 -24.04 25.12 -15.82
C SER A 16 -23.19 24.11 -16.57
N SER A 17 -23.27 24.24 -17.89
CA SER A 17 -22.53 23.53 -18.92
C SER A 17 -21.18 24.21 -19.16
N GLY A 18 -20.13 23.45 -19.44
CA GLY A 18 -18.83 23.94 -19.95
C GLY A 18 -18.10 22.79 -20.64
N VAL A 19 -18.31 22.59 -21.94
CA VAL A 19 -17.45 23.01 -23.08
C VAL A 19 -16.11 22.26 -23.16
N PHE A 20 -15.98 21.51 -24.25
CA PHE A 20 -14.83 20.74 -24.69
C PHE A 20 -13.67 21.63 -25.16
N ALA A 21 -12.44 21.24 -24.85
CA ALA A 21 -11.25 21.71 -25.55
C ALA A 21 -10.49 20.48 -26.08
N ASN A 22 -10.37 20.46 -27.41
CA ASN A 22 -9.73 19.46 -28.25
C ASN A 22 -8.25 19.89 -28.40
N ALA A 23 -7.30 19.08 -27.93
CA ALA A 23 -5.87 19.36 -28.07
C ALA A 23 -5.27 18.44 -29.13
N GLN A 24 -4.75 19.06 -30.20
CA GLN A 24 -4.14 18.41 -31.35
C GLN A 24 -2.77 17.78 -31.03
N VAL A 25 -2.50 16.72 -31.78
CA VAL A 25 -1.25 15.96 -31.84
C VAL A 25 -0.17 16.80 -32.54
N TYR A 26 0.99 16.91 -31.91
CA TYR A 26 2.20 17.52 -32.49
C TYR A 26 3.16 16.38 -32.88
N GLU A 27 3.32 16.15 -34.18
CA GLU A 27 4.37 15.27 -34.74
C GLU A 27 5.65 16.08 -34.99
N ASN A 28 6.80 15.48 -34.67
CA ASN A 28 8.12 16.07 -34.87
C ASN A 28 8.89 15.18 -35.85
N PRO A 29 9.23 15.65 -37.07
CA PRO A 29 10.12 14.94 -37.98
C PRO A 29 11.56 15.46 -37.84
N PHE A 30 12.54 14.68 -38.31
CA PHE A 30 14.00 14.86 -38.23
C PHE A 30 14.60 14.33 -36.92
N ILE A 31 15.53 13.37 -36.91
CA ILE A 31 16.85 13.40 -37.57
C ILE A 31 17.26 11.99 -38.02
N SER A 32 17.77 11.87 -39.25
CA SER A 32 18.64 10.78 -39.69
C SER A 32 20.09 11.10 -39.38
N SER A 33 20.87 10.13 -38.90
CA SER A 33 22.26 9.96 -39.33
C SER A 33 22.78 8.59 -38.90
N THR A 34 23.18 7.84 -39.92
CA THR A 34 24.24 6.83 -39.96
C THR A 34 25.38 7.08 -38.98
N GLU A 35 25.74 6.07 -38.20
CA GLU A 35 27.13 5.76 -37.90
C GLU A 35 27.35 4.25 -37.91
N ALA A 36 28.21 3.82 -38.82
CA ALA A 36 28.83 2.51 -38.82
C ALA A 36 29.78 2.42 -37.63
N SER A 37 29.86 1.27 -36.96
CA SER A 37 31.01 0.93 -36.13
C SER A 37 31.22 -0.57 -36.05
N ALA A 38 32.48 -0.93 -36.28
CA ALA A 38 33.02 -2.24 -36.53
C ALA A 38 32.75 -3.25 -35.41
N PHE A 39 32.48 -4.49 -35.82
CA PHE A 39 32.74 -5.67 -35.00
C PHE A 39 34.26 -5.85 -34.89
N ALA A 40 34.80 -5.66 -33.69
CA ALA A 40 36.11 -6.19 -33.33
C ALA A 40 35.91 -7.48 -32.55
N ILE A 41 36.25 -8.61 -33.18
CA ILE A 41 36.43 -9.89 -32.51
C ILE A 41 37.73 -9.77 -31.71
N SER A 42 37.64 -9.62 -30.39
CA SER A 42 38.81 -9.81 -29.53
C SER A 42 38.85 -11.25 -29.05
N ALA A 43 39.60 -12.06 -29.79
CA ALA A 43 40.14 -13.32 -29.31
C ALA A 43 41.39 -13.01 -28.49
N ALA A 44 41.27 -13.02 -27.16
CA ALA A 44 42.33 -13.28 -26.18
C ALA A 44 41.97 -12.59 -24.86
N THR A 45 41.35 -13.34 -23.95
CA THR A 45 41.72 -13.42 -22.53
C THR A 45 40.65 -14.27 -21.87
N GLY A 46 41.06 -15.43 -21.34
CA GLY A 46 40.18 -16.38 -20.67
C GLY A 46 39.69 -15.85 -19.32
N PHE A 47 38.72 -14.94 -19.35
CA PHE A 47 37.95 -14.58 -18.16
C PHE A 47 36.57 -15.25 -18.24
N ILE A 48 36.44 -16.34 -17.49
CA ILE A 48 35.15 -16.96 -17.21
C ILE A 48 34.41 -16.02 -16.26
N VAL A 49 33.44 -15.27 -16.80
CA VAL A 49 32.48 -14.53 -15.97
C VAL A 49 31.40 -15.51 -15.52
N PRO A 50 31.20 -15.73 -14.21
CA PRO A 50 30.13 -16.60 -13.74
C PRO A 50 28.77 -15.97 -14.09
N ALA A 51 28.00 -16.68 -14.92
CA ALA A 51 26.64 -16.31 -15.28
C ALA A 51 25.71 -16.49 -14.07
N THR A 52 25.58 -15.47 -13.24
CA THR A 52 24.51 -15.38 -12.23
C THR A 52 23.33 -14.56 -12.79
N SER A 53 22.70 -15.06 -13.86
CA SER A 53 21.53 -14.42 -14.49
C SER A 53 20.18 -14.90 -13.94
N ASN A 54 20.16 -15.78 -12.92
CA ASN A 54 18.91 -16.38 -12.44
C ASN A 54 18.14 -15.56 -11.39
N SER A 55 18.70 -14.48 -10.83
CA SER A 55 18.00 -13.68 -9.80
C SER A 55 17.11 -12.57 -10.36
N LEU A 56 17.29 -12.17 -11.63
CA LEU A 56 16.58 -11.03 -12.23
C LEU A 56 15.23 -11.41 -12.87
N VAL A 57 15.07 -12.66 -13.32
CA VAL A 57 13.82 -13.13 -13.95
C VAL A 57 12.70 -13.35 -12.91
N GLN A 58 13.06 -13.67 -11.66
CA GLN A 58 12.07 -13.85 -10.59
C GLN A 58 11.39 -12.55 -10.13
N SER A 59 12.03 -11.38 -10.30
CA SER A 59 11.44 -10.10 -9.86
C SER A 59 10.43 -9.51 -10.86
N MET A 60 10.51 -9.90 -12.14
CA MET A 60 9.56 -9.43 -13.17
C MET A 60 8.24 -10.21 -13.17
N GLN A 61 8.26 -11.52 -12.87
CA GLN A 61 7.05 -12.35 -12.82
C GLN A 61 6.13 -12.03 -11.63
N THR A 62 6.67 -11.50 -10.53
CA THR A 62 5.88 -11.14 -9.34
C THR A 62 4.95 -9.95 -9.56
N THR A 63 5.22 -9.09 -10.55
CA THR A 63 4.55 -7.79 -10.66
C THR A 63 3.32 -7.81 -11.57
N GLN A 64 3.26 -8.66 -12.60
CA GLN A 64 2.10 -8.75 -13.50
C GLN A 64 0.88 -9.49 -12.91
N HIS A 65 1.05 -10.24 -11.82
CA HIS A 65 -0.03 -11.02 -11.20
C HIS A 65 -1.02 -10.21 -10.33
N TYR A 66 -0.76 -8.91 -10.13
CA TYR A 66 -1.52 -8.07 -9.17
C TYR A 66 -2.87 -7.56 -9.69
N SER A 67 -3.18 -7.74 -10.97
CA SER A 67 -4.48 -7.35 -11.54
C SER A 67 -5.56 -8.41 -11.30
N GLN A 68 -5.18 -9.60 -10.85
CA GLN A 68 -6.08 -10.71 -10.52
C GLN A 68 -5.61 -11.44 -9.26
N VAL A 69 -5.54 -10.71 -8.13
CA VAL A 69 -5.56 -11.40 -6.84
C VAL A 69 -6.92 -12.08 -6.74
N SER A 70 -6.96 -13.37 -7.07
CA SER A 70 -8.14 -14.21 -6.90
C SER A 70 -8.75 -14.00 -5.51
N ASN A 71 -10.06 -14.26 -5.35
CA ASN A 71 -10.77 -14.22 -4.05
C ASN A 71 -10.09 -15.03 -2.92
N ARG A 72 -9.06 -15.82 -3.23
CA ARG A 72 -8.25 -16.59 -2.29
C ARG A 72 -7.20 -15.75 -1.55
N GLY A 73 -6.75 -14.60 -2.08
CA GLY A 73 -5.69 -13.79 -1.47
C GLY A 73 -4.27 -14.34 -1.73
N VAL A 74 -3.26 -13.63 -1.23
CA VAL A 74 -1.84 -14.02 -1.31
C VAL A 74 -1.44 -14.75 -0.03
N ASN A 75 -0.83 -15.93 -0.16
CA ASN A 75 -0.29 -16.66 0.98
C ASN A 75 1.08 -16.09 1.35
N PHE A 76 1.17 -15.57 2.57
CA PHE A 76 2.42 -15.15 3.17
C PHE A 76 2.87 -16.17 4.21
N ASN A 77 4.18 -16.26 4.45
CA ASN A 77 4.74 -17.04 5.54
C ASN A 77 4.48 -16.30 6.87
N ILE A 78 3.28 -16.51 7.42
CA ILE A 78 2.84 -15.93 8.70
C ILE A 78 2.92 -17.02 9.75
N HIS A 79 3.49 -16.69 10.91
CA HIS A 79 3.61 -17.63 12.01
C HIS A 79 2.25 -18.22 12.39
N ASN A 80 2.16 -19.55 12.37
CA ASN A 80 0.96 -20.27 12.78
C ASN A 80 0.78 -20.17 14.30
N ARG A 81 -0.34 -19.59 14.73
CA ARG A 81 -0.68 -19.38 16.15
C ARG A 81 -1.75 -20.35 16.65
N HIS A 82 -1.96 -21.49 15.99
CA HIS A 82 -3.03 -22.42 16.32
C HIS A 82 -3.01 -22.87 17.79
N HIS A 83 -1.85 -23.31 18.29
CA HIS A 83 -1.72 -23.74 19.68
C HIS A 83 -1.95 -22.59 20.68
N GLU A 84 -1.43 -21.38 20.43
CA GLU A 84 -1.69 -20.19 21.25
C GLU A 84 -3.19 -19.89 21.29
N TYR A 85 -3.84 -19.91 20.13
CA TYR A 85 -5.26 -19.65 19.99
C TYR A 85 -6.13 -20.66 20.76
N LEU A 86 -5.83 -21.96 20.65
CA LEU A 86 -6.58 -23.01 21.35
C LEU A 86 -6.43 -22.88 22.87
N LYS A 87 -5.21 -22.67 23.38
CA LYS A 87 -4.97 -22.45 24.81
C LYS A 87 -5.73 -21.23 25.34
N LEU A 88 -5.76 -20.13 24.59
CA LEU A 88 -6.51 -18.92 24.95
C LEU A 88 -8.03 -19.16 24.92
N ARG A 89 -8.52 -20.02 24.03
CA ARG A 89 -9.93 -20.43 23.99
C ARG A 89 -10.30 -21.29 25.20
N GLU A 90 -9.49 -22.29 25.53
CA GLU A 90 -9.72 -23.21 26.66
C GLU A 90 -9.77 -22.48 28.00
N THR A 91 -8.89 -21.49 28.19
CA THR A 91 -8.83 -20.67 29.41
C THR A 91 -9.89 -19.56 29.45
N GLY A 92 -10.74 -19.41 28.42
CA GLY A 92 -11.72 -18.33 28.34
C GLY A 92 -11.11 -16.94 28.20
N ASN A 93 -9.83 -16.81 27.83
CA ASN A 93 -9.14 -15.53 27.70
C ASN A 93 -9.50 -14.82 26.39
N ILE A 94 -10.66 -14.17 26.36
CA ILE A 94 -11.21 -13.48 25.18
C ILE A 94 -10.26 -12.37 24.67
N LYS A 95 -9.67 -11.59 25.59
CA LYS A 95 -8.74 -10.49 25.23
C LYS A 95 -7.48 -11.04 24.56
N GLY A 96 -6.87 -12.07 25.15
CA GLY A 96 -5.69 -12.70 24.56
C GLY A 96 -6.00 -13.29 23.18
N LYS A 97 -7.18 -13.92 23.01
CA LYS A 97 -7.62 -14.44 21.71
C LYS A 97 -7.73 -13.33 20.66
N ALA A 98 -8.33 -12.18 21.01
CA ALA A 98 -8.43 -11.04 20.11
C ALA A 98 -7.04 -10.53 19.70
N VAL A 99 -6.12 -10.38 20.65
CA VAL A 99 -4.73 -9.98 20.38
C VAL A 99 -4.01 -11.01 19.49
N SER A 100 -4.24 -12.31 19.68
CA SER A 100 -3.67 -13.34 18.79
C SER A 100 -4.16 -13.20 17.35
N ILE A 101 -5.42 -12.82 17.14
CA ILE A 101 -5.99 -12.56 15.81
C ILE A 101 -5.40 -11.28 15.21
N GLU A 102 -5.27 -10.22 16.02
CA GLU A 102 -4.61 -8.96 15.59
C GLU A 102 -3.18 -9.21 15.12
N LYS A 103 -2.40 -10.03 15.85
CA LYS A 103 -1.04 -10.41 15.45
C LYS A 103 -0.99 -11.09 14.07
N ILE A 104 -1.99 -11.91 13.71
CA ILE A 104 -2.06 -12.56 12.39
C ILE A 104 -2.38 -11.52 11.30
N GLY A 105 -3.33 -10.62 11.57
CA GLY A 105 -3.68 -9.52 10.67
C GLY A 105 -2.47 -8.62 10.40
N ASP A 106 -1.83 -8.13 11.46
CA ASP A 106 -0.65 -7.26 11.42
C ASP A 106 0.52 -7.91 10.66
N ALA A 107 0.82 -9.19 10.95
CA ALA A 107 1.88 -9.92 10.25
C ALA A 107 1.62 -10.03 8.74
N GLY A 108 0.39 -10.33 8.32
CA GLY A 108 0.06 -10.39 6.89
C GLY A 108 0.12 -9.02 6.20
N ALA A 109 -0.30 -7.96 6.89
CA ALA A 109 -0.17 -6.59 6.39
C ALA A 109 1.31 -6.17 6.21
N ARG A 110 2.19 -6.54 7.17
CA ARG A 110 3.64 -6.29 7.05
C ARG A 110 4.27 -7.03 5.89
N GLN A 111 3.96 -8.32 5.74
CA GLN A 111 4.47 -9.14 4.64
C GLN A 111 4.02 -8.61 3.28
N TYR A 112 2.77 -8.16 3.20
CA TYR A 112 2.26 -7.46 2.03
C TYR A 112 3.06 -6.18 1.75
N ALA A 113 3.19 -5.27 2.71
CA ALA A 113 3.89 -4.01 2.53
C ALA A 113 5.37 -4.22 2.14
N HIS A 114 6.04 -5.19 2.77
CA HIS A 114 7.40 -5.59 2.41
C HIS A 114 7.49 -6.05 0.96
N ARG A 115 6.58 -6.93 0.52
CA ARG A 115 6.54 -7.41 -0.87
C ARG A 115 6.26 -6.30 -1.89
N MET A 116 5.56 -5.25 -1.48
CA MET A 116 5.31 -4.06 -2.30
C MET A 116 6.47 -3.05 -2.28
N ASN A 117 7.57 -3.35 -1.58
CA ASN A 117 8.70 -2.44 -1.36
C ASN A 117 8.29 -1.09 -0.77
N PHE A 118 7.31 -1.12 0.14
CA PHE A 118 6.88 0.07 0.85
C PHE A 118 7.88 0.42 1.97
N GLU A 119 8.29 1.69 2.02
CA GLU A 119 9.18 2.19 3.06
C GLU A 119 8.37 2.47 4.35
N PRO A 120 8.69 1.86 5.50
CA PRO A 120 7.92 2.07 6.72
C PRO A 120 8.15 3.47 7.31
N LEU A 121 7.07 4.19 7.58
CA LEU A 121 7.10 5.44 8.36
C LEU A 121 6.70 5.22 9.81
N PHE A 122 5.71 4.36 10.02
CA PHE A 122 5.28 3.93 11.34
C PHE A 122 4.66 2.54 11.26
N GLN A 123 4.96 1.71 12.25
CA GLN A 123 4.35 0.39 12.38
C GLN A 123 3.93 0.18 13.82
N GLY A 124 2.63 0.20 14.05
CA GLY A 124 2.01 -0.04 15.35
C GLY A 124 2.25 -1.44 15.87
N LYS A 125 1.87 -1.69 17.12
CA LYS A 125 1.95 -3.01 17.74
C LYS A 125 0.55 -3.60 17.93
N PRO A 126 0.34 -4.91 17.75
CA PRO A 126 -0.90 -5.56 18.15
C PRO A 126 -1.25 -5.24 19.61
N GLY A 127 -2.52 -4.96 19.90
CA GLY A 127 -2.98 -4.56 21.22
C GLY A 127 -2.66 -3.11 21.65
N GLN A 128 -2.02 -2.28 20.81
CA GLN A 128 -1.73 -0.87 21.16
C GLN A 128 -2.99 0.00 21.36
N GLY A 129 -4.14 -0.46 20.87
CA GLY A 129 -5.40 0.28 20.94
C GLY A 129 -5.63 1.18 19.72
N LYS A 130 -5.95 2.44 19.96
CA LYS A 130 -6.34 3.40 18.91
C LYS A 130 -5.11 4.02 18.27
N GLY A 131 -5.12 4.19 16.95
CA GLY A 131 -4.04 4.81 16.20
C GLY A 131 -3.96 4.24 14.79
N PHE A 132 -2.84 4.46 14.12
CA PHE A 132 -2.54 3.76 12.87
C PHE A 132 -2.08 2.34 13.17
N ASP A 133 -2.57 1.37 12.40
CA ASP A 133 -1.93 0.07 12.36
C ASP A 133 -0.57 0.20 11.71
N GLN A 134 -0.51 0.65 10.45
CA GLN A 134 0.74 0.78 9.71
C GLN A 134 0.66 1.96 8.71
N VAL A 135 1.75 2.71 8.59
CA VAL A 135 1.90 3.84 7.66
C VAL A 135 3.21 3.67 6.89
N TYR A 136 3.12 3.78 5.57
CA TYR A 136 4.23 3.59 4.66
C TYR A 136 4.35 4.71 3.64
N ARG A 137 5.52 4.82 3.01
CA ARG A 137 5.77 5.60 1.80
C ARG A 137 5.95 4.67 0.60
N SER A 138 5.33 5.04 -0.51
CA SER A 138 5.46 4.39 -1.82
C SER A 138 5.70 5.45 -2.88
N GLY A 139 6.97 5.79 -3.11
CA GLY A 139 7.36 6.92 -3.95
C GLY A 139 6.76 8.24 -3.42
N LYS A 140 5.94 8.91 -4.23
CA LYS A 140 5.24 10.14 -3.83
C LYS A 140 3.99 9.89 -3.00
N GLN A 141 3.55 8.65 -2.80
CA GLN A 141 2.31 8.38 -2.06
C GLN A 141 2.58 7.98 -0.61
N ILE A 142 1.60 8.27 0.25
CA ILE A 142 1.54 7.74 1.62
C ILE A 142 0.46 6.67 1.64
N VAL A 143 0.82 5.47 2.10
CA VAL A 143 -0.06 4.31 2.16
C VAL A 143 -0.34 4.00 3.62
N VAL A 144 -1.60 4.14 4.02
CA VAL A 144 -2.08 3.67 5.32
C VAL A 144 -2.65 2.27 5.13
N VAL A 145 -2.14 1.29 5.87
CA VAL A 145 -2.60 -0.09 5.82
C VAL A 145 -3.29 -0.41 7.14
N GLU A 146 -4.61 -0.60 7.09
CA GLU A 146 -5.41 -1.12 8.21
C GLU A 146 -5.33 -2.65 8.18
N ALA A 147 -4.84 -3.24 9.26
CA ALA A 147 -4.61 -4.68 9.37
C ALA A 147 -5.79 -5.36 10.07
N LYS A 148 -6.40 -6.37 9.43
CA LYS A 148 -7.49 -7.16 10.00
C LYS A 148 -7.16 -8.64 10.01
N GLY A 149 -7.27 -9.27 11.17
CA GLY A 149 -7.29 -10.73 11.29
C GLY A 149 -8.70 -11.27 11.05
N GLY A 150 -8.84 -12.22 10.14
CA GLY A 150 -10.11 -12.85 9.80
C GLY A 150 -11.09 -11.90 9.08
N ASN A 151 -12.38 -12.09 9.35
CA ASN A 151 -13.48 -11.33 8.73
C ASN A 151 -14.01 -10.21 9.64
N SER A 152 -13.18 -9.68 10.55
CA SER A 152 -13.64 -8.60 11.43
C SER A 152 -14.14 -7.40 10.62
N PRO A 153 -15.35 -6.89 10.89
CA PRO A 153 -15.92 -5.78 10.13
C PRO A 153 -15.12 -4.50 10.36
N LEU A 154 -15.20 -3.57 9.39
CA LEU A 154 -14.73 -2.20 9.59
C LEU A 154 -15.70 -1.50 10.54
N ARG A 155 -15.16 -0.83 11.56
CA ARG A 155 -15.96 -0.14 12.57
C ARG A 155 -16.12 1.34 12.22
N LEU A 156 -17.10 1.98 12.85
CA LEU A 156 -17.24 3.44 12.81
C LEU A 156 -16.48 4.03 14.01
N TYR A 157 -15.55 4.95 13.75
CA TYR A 157 -14.84 5.70 14.77
C TYR A 157 -14.80 7.17 14.37
N TYR A 158 -15.08 8.05 15.34
CA TYR A 158 -15.10 9.50 15.13
C TYR A 158 -16.07 9.96 14.02
N GLY A 159 -17.14 9.20 13.78
CA GLY A 159 -18.10 9.46 12.70
C GLY A 159 -17.64 9.00 11.30
N TYR A 160 -16.50 8.30 11.20
CA TYR A 160 -15.96 7.80 9.93
C TYR A 160 -15.73 6.29 9.97
N THR A 161 -15.98 5.64 8.84
CA THR A 161 -15.71 4.20 8.68
C THR A 161 -14.20 3.97 8.62
N GLN A 162 -13.70 2.98 9.37
CA GLN A 162 -12.30 2.55 9.31
C GLN A 162 -11.86 2.25 7.88
N GLY A 163 -10.59 2.49 7.57
CA GLY A 163 -10.05 2.30 6.22
C GLY A 163 -10.41 3.39 5.20
N THR A 164 -11.18 4.42 5.56
CA THR A 164 -11.42 5.57 4.66
C THR A 164 -10.34 6.65 4.80
N GLY A 165 -10.17 7.49 3.77
CA GLY A 165 -9.26 8.64 3.82
C GLY A 165 -9.64 9.66 4.91
N ARG A 166 -10.94 9.93 5.10
CA ARG A 166 -11.45 10.83 6.15
C ARG A 166 -11.13 10.29 7.56
N TYR A 167 -11.37 8.99 7.78
CA TYR A 167 -10.98 8.32 9.02
C TYR A 167 -9.48 8.46 9.28
N SER A 168 -8.65 8.17 8.28
CA SER A 168 -7.19 8.24 8.41
C SER A 168 -6.70 9.66 8.73
N SER A 169 -7.29 10.68 8.10
CA SER A 169 -6.98 12.08 8.43
C SER A 169 -7.42 12.46 9.85
N GLU A 170 -8.54 11.95 10.34
CA GLU A 170 -9.02 12.23 11.70
C GLU A 170 -8.15 11.53 12.76
N VAL A 171 -7.77 10.27 12.52
CA VAL A 171 -6.77 9.56 13.35
C VAL A 171 -5.46 10.35 13.40
N ALA A 172 -4.98 10.84 12.25
CA ALA A 172 -3.75 11.64 12.19
C ALA A 172 -3.81 12.88 13.08
N LYS A 173 -4.90 13.66 13.00
CA LYS A 173 -5.08 14.87 13.83
C LYS A 173 -5.06 14.53 15.32
N ARG A 174 -5.71 13.43 15.71
CA ARG A 174 -5.74 12.97 17.10
C ARG A 174 -4.39 12.47 17.59
N THR A 175 -3.65 11.73 16.77
CA THR A 175 -2.28 11.31 17.08
C THR A 175 -1.37 12.51 17.31
N LEU A 176 -1.47 13.58 16.52
CA LEU A 176 -0.67 14.79 16.73
C LEU A 176 -0.95 15.44 18.09
N ASN A 177 -2.21 15.45 18.50
CA ASN A 177 -2.65 16.05 19.76
C ASN A 177 -2.48 15.11 20.96
N SER A 178 -2.12 13.85 20.75
CA SER A 178 -1.96 12.88 21.83
C SER A 178 -0.68 13.12 22.62
N PRO A 179 -0.74 13.20 23.97
CA PRO A 179 0.46 13.31 24.80
C PRO A 179 1.26 12.00 24.85
N THR A 180 0.64 10.86 24.59
CA THR A 180 1.27 9.53 24.65
C THR A 180 1.75 9.02 23.30
N ALA A 181 1.44 9.71 22.20
CA ALA A 181 1.91 9.33 20.88
C ALA A 181 3.42 9.54 20.74
N THR A 182 4.10 8.53 20.19
CA THR A 182 5.55 8.58 19.97
C THR A 182 5.91 9.61 18.90
N GLN A 183 7.18 10.05 18.87
CA GLN A 183 7.65 10.99 17.84
C GLN A 183 7.48 10.42 16.42
N ALA A 184 7.75 9.12 16.22
CA ALA A 184 7.57 8.45 14.94
C ALA A 184 6.10 8.44 14.50
N GLU A 185 5.18 8.14 15.44
CA GLU A 185 3.75 8.16 15.16
C GLU A 185 3.25 9.57 14.79
N LYS A 186 3.71 10.59 15.52
CA LYS A 186 3.41 11.99 15.19
C LYS A 186 3.96 12.40 13.83
N GLN A 187 5.17 11.96 13.47
CA GLN A 187 5.74 12.26 12.16
C GLN A 187 4.95 11.59 11.03
N ALA A 188 4.57 10.32 11.19
CA ALA A 188 3.70 9.63 10.24
C ALA A 188 2.33 10.32 10.12
N ALA A 189 1.76 10.81 11.23
CA ALA A 189 0.51 11.57 11.21
C ALA A 189 0.62 12.87 10.38
N LYS A 190 1.73 13.61 10.47
CA LYS A 190 1.97 14.80 9.63
C LYS A 190 1.98 14.42 8.14
N GLU A 191 2.68 13.35 7.79
CA GLU A 191 2.76 12.85 6.41
C GLU A 191 1.38 12.43 5.88
N VAL A 192 0.57 11.76 6.69
CA VAL A 192 -0.81 11.37 6.32
C VAL A 192 -1.69 12.59 6.06
N ILE A 193 -1.67 13.61 6.92
CA ILE A 193 -2.46 14.84 6.72
C ILE A 193 -2.03 15.56 5.43
N LYS A 194 -0.71 15.68 5.21
CA LYS A 194 -0.16 16.31 4.01
C LYS A 194 -0.58 15.56 2.76
N ALA A 195 -0.42 14.23 2.75
CA ALA A 195 -0.80 13.40 1.60
C ALA A 195 -2.31 13.41 1.33
N TYR A 196 -3.15 13.47 2.37
CA TYR A 196 -4.60 13.59 2.20
C TYR A 196 -4.98 14.90 1.50
N LYS A 197 -4.42 16.03 1.94
CA LYS A 197 -4.66 17.35 1.33
C LYS A 197 -4.19 17.41 -0.12
N GLU A 198 -3.06 16.77 -0.42
CA GLU A 198 -2.45 16.77 -1.76
C GLU A 198 -3.00 15.66 -2.68
N GLY A 199 -4.00 14.88 -2.26
CA GLY A 199 -4.56 13.79 -3.07
C GLY A 199 -3.60 12.61 -3.30
N ARG A 200 -2.57 12.47 -2.45
CA ARG A 200 -1.55 11.40 -2.51
C ARG A 200 -1.74 10.30 -1.46
N LEU A 201 -2.79 10.38 -0.64
CA LEU A 201 -3.10 9.36 0.34
C LEU A 201 -3.75 8.15 -0.35
N VAL A 202 -3.23 6.97 -0.05
CA VAL A 202 -3.85 5.69 -0.36
C VAL A 202 -4.17 4.99 0.95
N VAL A 203 -5.38 4.45 1.08
CA VAL A 203 -5.76 3.64 2.24
C VAL A 203 -6.16 2.26 1.78
N GLN A 204 -5.51 1.26 2.37
CA GLN A 204 -5.72 -0.14 2.07
C GLN A 204 -6.12 -0.89 3.33
N VAL A 205 -7.02 -1.86 3.17
CA VAL A 205 -7.37 -2.82 4.22
C VAL A 205 -6.75 -4.15 3.85
N ALA A 206 -5.84 -4.63 4.69
CA ALA A 206 -5.21 -5.93 4.56
C ALA A 206 -5.91 -6.93 5.49
N ARG A 207 -6.61 -7.92 4.90
CA ARG A 207 -7.33 -8.95 5.65
C ARG A 207 -6.61 -10.27 5.56
N THR A 208 -6.08 -10.76 6.68
CA THR A 208 -5.46 -12.07 6.76
C THR A 208 -6.46 -13.08 7.31
N LYS A 209 -7.00 -13.94 6.45
CA LYS A 209 -7.89 -15.03 6.86
C LYS A 209 -7.16 -16.00 7.79
N HIS A 210 -7.87 -16.58 8.74
CA HIS A 210 -7.34 -17.64 9.58
C HIS A 210 -8.42 -18.64 10.00
N VAL A 211 -8.02 -19.84 10.39
CA VAL A 211 -8.87 -20.86 11.02
C VAL A 211 -8.24 -21.21 12.35
N PHE A 212 -8.88 -20.83 13.46
CA PHE A 212 -8.38 -21.09 14.82
C PHE A 212 -6.90 -20.73 15.03
N GLY A 213 -6.44 -19.57 14.55
CA GLY A 213 -5.04 -19.15 14.65
C GLY A 213 -4.11 -19.58 13.50
N ASP A 214 -4.57 -20.46 12.60
CA ASP A 214 -3.82 -20.88 11.41
C ASP A 214 -4.11 -19.95 10.21
N PRO A 215 -3.13 -19.17 9.70
CA PRO A 215 -3.33 -18.22 8.60
C PRO A 215 -3.62 -18.92 7.25
N LYS A 216 -4.57 -18.39 6.46
CA LYS A 216 -5.00 -18.98 5.17
C LYS A 216 -4.75 -18.11 3.94
N GLY A 217 -4.32 -16.86 4.12
CA GLY A 217 -4.04 -15.93 3.03
C GLY A 217 -4.48 -14.50 3.35
N THR A 218 -3.79 -13.53 2.74
CA THR A 218 -4.03 -12.10 2.92
C THR A 218 -4.62 -11.50 1.64
N THR A 219 -5.78 -10.87 1.74
CA THR A 219 -6.42 -10.10 0.67
C THR A 219 -6.25 -8.61 0.92
N ILE A 220 -6.09 -7.83 -0.14
CA ILE A 220 -5.93 -6.37 -0.05
C ILE A 220 -7.10 -5.70 -0.76
N GLU A 221 -7.72 -4.76 -0.08
CA GLU A 221 -8.77 -3.91 -0.63
C GLU A 221 -8.31 -2.44 -0.56
N THR A 222 -8.33 -1.72 -1.68
CA THR A 222 -8.04 -0.29 -1.69
C THR A 222 -9.34 0.49 -1.54
N ILE A 223 -9.52 1.15 -0.40
CA ILE A 223 -10.75 1.87 -0.04
C ILE A 223 -10.67 3.35 -0.45
N HIS A 224 -9.46 3.91 -0.46
CA HIS A 224 -9.24 5.32 -0.80
C HIS A 224 -7.97 5.50 -1.63
N GLY A 225 -8.04 6.40 -2.61
CA GLY A 225 -6.95 6.67 -3.53
C GLY A 225 -6.76 5.54 -4.55
N LYS A 226 -5.67 5.63 -5.31
CA LYS A 226 -5.23 4.58 -6.24
C LYS A 226 -3.70 4.50 -6.14
N LEU A 227 -3.16 3.30 -5.95
CA LEU A 227 -1.73 3.10 -6.19
C LEU A 227 -1.47 3.29 -7.69
N PRO A 228 -0.34 3.89 -8.09
CA PRO A 228 0.07 3.89 -9.48
C PRO A 228 0.15 2.42 -9.91
N SER A 229 -0.58 2.07 -10.97
CA SER A 229 -0.41 0.74 -11.55
C SER A 229 1.05 0.65 -12.00
N ASN A 230 1.79 -0.36 -11.53
CA ASN A 230 3.20 -0.60 -11.87
C ASN A 230 3.45 -0.88 -13.38
N ARG A 231 2.54 -0.47 -14.29
CA ARG A 231 2.67 -0.60 -15.74
C ARG A 231 3.89 0.12 -16.34
N HIS A 232 4.64 0.90 -15.56
CA HIS A 232 5.82 1.63 -16.04
C HIS A 232 7.17 1.22 -15.44
N GLN A 233 7.27 0.12 -14.68
CA GLN A 233 8.59 -0.40 -14.27
C GLN A 233 9.28 -1.28 -15.34
N SER A 234 8.73 -1.40 -16.54
CA SER A 234 9.43 -1.95 -17.70
C SER A 234 10.38 -0.96 -18.40
N GLY A 235 10.40 0.32 -17.98
CA GLY A 235 11.19 1.38 -18.64
C GLY A 235 12.56 1.70 -18.01
N ILE A 236 12.97 1.03 -16.93
CA ILE A 236 14.29 1.20 -16.33
C ILE A 236 15.12 -0.06 -16.60
N GLY A 237 15.28 -0.37 -17.88
CA GLY A 237 16.57 -0.83 -18.39
C GLY A 237 17.51 0.37 -18.44
N ARG A 238 17.89 0.94 -17.28
CA ARG A 238 19.03 1.85 -17.24
C ARG A 238 20.27 0.97 -17.37
N CYS A 239 21.02 1.19 -18.45
CA CYS A 239 22.41 0.80 -18.59
C CYS A 239 23.18 1.19 -17.32
N TRP A 240 23.38 0.25 -16.42
CA TRP A 240 24.45 0.33 -15.42
C TRP A 240 25.71 -0.22 -16.08
N ASN A 241 26.32 0.58 -16.98
CA ASN A 241 27.67 0.35 -17.51
C ASN A 241 28.23 1.56 -18.28
N CYS A 242 27.89 2.78 -17.87
CA CYS A 242 28.74 3.95 -18.14
C CYS A 242 29.12 4.50 -16.76
N TRP A 243 30.35 4.97 -16.61
CA TRP A 243 31.04 5.36 -15.37
C TRP A 243 31.93 4.27 -14.75
N ALA A 244 32.99 3.90 -15.47
CA ALA A 244 34.32 3.77 -14.89
C ALA A 244 35.36 4.03 -16.00
N PHE A 245 36.43 4.75 -15.63
CA PHE A 245 37.62 5.08 -16.42
C PHE A 245 37.56 6.33 -17.32
N CYS A 246 37.59 7.49 -16.67
CA CYS A 246 38.68 8.44 -16.91
C CYS A 246 39.62 8.35 -15.70
N PHE A 247 40.90 8.04 -15.90
CA PHE A 247 42.08 8.74 -15.37
C PHE A 247 43.37 7.92 -15.61
N VAL A 248 44.26 8.57 -16.37
CA VAL A 248 45.72 8.43 -16.56
C VAL A 248 46.29 7.08 -16.99
#